data_AF-A0A3B0VSY3-F1
#
_entry.id   AF-A0A3B0VSY3-F1
#
_cell.length_a   1.000
_cell.length_b   1.000
_cell.length_c   1.000
_cell.angle_alpha   90.00
_cell.angle_beta   90.00
_cell.angle_gamma   90.00
#
_symmetry.space_group_name_H-M   'P 1'
#
loop_
_entity.id
_entity.type
_entity.pdbx_description
1 polymer ?
#
loop_
_entity_poly.entity_id
_entity_poly.type
_entity_poly.pdbx_seq_one_letter_code
_entity_poly.pdbx_strand_id
1 'polypeptide(L)'
;MKKMLIIILAMLSSTGFAMDAGQMKAAALKACDTQLESVPEEMREASKKICECNVNNTDYVAVLETQQSGDTEKVQQDALIVAQECGKKAM
;
A
#
# COMPACT_ATOMS: atom_id res chain seq x y z
N MET A 1 30.77 -18.35 -1.61
CA MET A 1 30.12 -17.07 -1.96
C MET A 1 28.83 -16.95 -1.14
N LYS A 2 28.79 -16.92 0.19
CA LYS A 2 29.29 -15.97 1.21
C LYS A 2 29.07 -14.49 0.83
N LYS A 3 28.00 -13.93 1.39
CA LYS A 3 27.62 -12.50 1.50
C LYS A 3 27.06 -11.87 0.22
N MET A 4 25.75 -11.94 0.07
CA MET A 4 25.02 -10.96 -0.74
C MET A 4 23.83 -10.44 0.07
N LEU A 5 24.11 -9.31 0.73
CA LEU A 5 23.19 -8.22 1.07
C LEU A 5 22.03 -8.49 2.04
N ILE A 6 22.38 -8.56 3.32
CA ILE A 6 21.59 -7.94 4.40
C ILE A 6 22.00 -6.47 4.45
N ILE A 7 21.28 -5.58 3.77
CA ILE A 7 21.26 -4.11 3.94
C ILE A 7 19.88 -3.72 3.38
N ILE A 8 18.87 -3.23 4.11
CA ILE A 8 18.83 -2.11 5.05
C ILE A 8 17.77 -2.42 6.10
N LEU A 9 18.21 -2.97 7.24
CA LEU A 9 17.49 -2.95 8.51
C LEU A 9 18.20 -1.90 9.38
N ALA A 10 17.95 -0.61 9.13
CA ALA A 10 18.25 0.48 10.05
C ALA A 10 17.88 1.81 9.39
N MET A 11 16.75 2.40 9.79
CA MET A 11 16.56 3.83 10.07
C MET A 11 15.07 4.12 10.22
N LEU A 12 14.45 3.67 11.32
CA LEU A 12 13.26 4.31 11.92
C LEU A 12 13.23 4.01 13.43
N SER A 13 14.34 4.24 14.12
CA SER A 13 14.26 4.51 15.56
C SER A 13 13.93 6.00 15.74
N SER A 14 12.85 6.24 16.47
CA SER A 14 12.40 7.52 17.05
C SER A 14 11.86 8.60 16.11
N THR A 15 10.63 8.41 15.64
CA THR A 15 9.48 9.22 16.10
C THR A 15 8.22 8.37 15.89
N GLY A 16 7.72 7.77 16.98
CA GLY A 16 6.45 7.05 16.99
C GLY A 16 5.29 8.03 16.86
N PHE A 17 5.07 8.57 15.67
CA PHE A 17 3.74 9.01 15.30
C PHE A 17 3.01 7.75 14.88
N ALA A 18 2.23 7.17 15.80
CA ALA A 18 1.26 6.16 15.43
C ALA A 18 0.34 6.81 14.40
N MET A 19 0.56 6.52 13.11
CA MET A 19 -0.31 7.01 12.07
C MET A 19 -1.68 6.40 12.27
N ASP A 20 -2.72 7.21 12.26
CA ASP A 20 -4.08 6.69 12.24
C ASP A 20 -4.48 6.22 10.83
N ALA A 21 -5.60 5.50 10.74
CA ALA A 21 -6.10 4.94 9.49
C ALA A 21 -6.35 6.02 8.41
N GLY A 22 -6.76 7.22 8.82
CA GLY A 22 -6.97 8.36 7.91
C GLY A 22 -5.65 8.90 7.37
N GLN A 23 -4.62 9.02 8.21
CA GLN A 23 -3.28 9.41 7.81
C GLN A 23 -2.65 8.39 6.86
N MET A 24 -2.83 7.09 7.13
CA MET A 24 -2.38 6.02 6.22
C MET A 24 -3.07 6.12 4.86
N LYS A 25 -4.39 6.30 4.83
CA LYS A 25 -5.14 6.49 3.60
C LYS A 25 -4.66 7.70 2.80
N ALA A 26 -4.44 8.84 3.46
CA ALA A 26 -3.93 10.05 2.82
C ALA A 26 -2.52 9.85 2.24
N ALA A 27 -1.64 9.17 2.98
CA ALA A 27 -0.32 8.82 2.49
C ALA A 27 -0.38 7.87 1.28
N ALA A 28 -1.29 6.90 1.29
CA ALA A 28 -1.48 5.96 0.20
C ALA A 28 -2.03 6.65 -1.06
N LEU A 29 -2.99 7.58 -0.93
CA LEU A 29 -3.47 8.40 -2.06
C LEU A 29 -2.32 9.22 -2.66
N LYS A 30 -1.51 9.86 -1.83
CA LYS A 30 -0.34 10.61 -2.29
C LYS A 30 0.66 9.69 -3.02
N ALA A 31 0.86 8.48 -2.52
CA ALA A 31 1.71 7.49 -3.17
C ALA A 31 1.15 7.04 -4.52
N CYS A 32 -0.18 7.04 -4.73
CA CYS A 32 -0.76 6.81 -6.05
C CYS A 32 -0.29 7.87 -7.04
N ASP A 33 -0.38 9.15 -6.70
CA ASP A 33 0.05 10.24 -7.59
C ASP A 33 1.54 10.16 -7.93
N THR A 34 2.40 9.89 -6.94
CA THR A 34 3.85 9.77 -7.17
C THR A 34 4.20 8.56 -8.04
N GLN A 35 3.50 7.43 -7.90
CA GLN A 35 3.76 6.24 -8.71
C GLN A 35 3.46 6.45 -10.20
N LEU A 36 2.48 7.31 -10.54
CA LEU A 36 2.10 7.60 -11.92
C LEU A 36 3.20 8.28 -12.73
N GLU A 37 4.16 8.94 -12.08
CA GLU A 37 5.31 9.55 -12.77
C GLU A 37 6.13 8.49 -13.53
N SER A 38 6.17 7.27 -13.00
CA SER A 38 6.87 6.12 -13.60
C SER A 38 6.04 5.32 -14.61
N VAL A 39 4.74 5.63 -14.75
CA VAL A 39 3.82 4.92 -15.64
C VAL A 39 3.77 5.60 -17.02
N PRO A 40 3.81 4.83 -18.13
CA PRO A 40 3.58 5.35 -19.47
C PRO A 40 2.28 6.15 -19.60
N GLU A 41 2.30 7.25 -20.35
CA GLU A 41 1.19 8.21 -20.38
C GLU A 41 -0.16 7.57 -20.77
N GLU A 42 -0.15 6.67 -21.75
CA GLU A 42 -1.32 5.91 -22.21
C GLU A 42 -1.96 5.02 -21.14
N MET A 43 -1.22 4.65 -20.09
CA MET A 43 -1.71 3.82 -18.99
C MET A 43 -2.00 4.60 -17.71
N ARG A 44 -1.58 5.88 -17.61
CA ARG A 44 -1.67 6.66 -16.36
C ARG A 44 -3.09 6.77 -15.82
N GLU A 45 -4.08 6.99 -16.68
CA GLU A 45 -5.46 7.13 -16.22
C GLU A 45 -6.00 5.83 -15.61
N ALA A 46 -5.78 4.69 -16.29
CA ALA A 46 -6.17 3.38 -15.80
C ALA A 46 -5.41 3.02 -14.52
N SER A 47 -4.09 3.23 -14.48
CA SER A 47 -3.27 3.01 -13.29
C SER A 47 -3.70 3.88 -12.10
N LYS A 48 -4.08 5.13 -12.35
CA LYS A 48 -4.60 6.04 -11.31
C LYS A 48 -5.89 5.51 -10.72
N LYS A 49 -6.86 5.15 -11.58
CA LYS A 49 -8.15 4.57 -11.17
C LYS A 49 -7.97 3.31 -10.34
N ILE A 50 -7.08 2.41 -10.76
CA ILE A 50 -6.76 1.18 -10.02
C ILE A 50 -6.18 1.52 -8.65
N CYS A 51 -5.19 2.41 -8.60
CA CYS A 51 -4.53 2.77 -7.34
C CYS A 51 -5.50 3.43 -6.35
N GLU A 52 -6.27 4.43 -6.80
CA GLU A 52 -7.28 5.09 -5.97
C GLU A 52 -8.37 4.11 -5.51
N CYS A 53 -8.79 3.18 -6.38
CA CYS A 53 -9.74 2.14 -6.00
C CYS A 53 -9.18 1.25 -4.88
N ASN A 54 -7.94 0.76 -5.02
CA ASN A 54 -7.30 -0.06 -3.98
C ASN A 54 -7.21 0.70 -2.66
N VAL A 55 -6.75 1.96 -2.72
CA VAL A 55 -6.61 2.82 -1.54
C VAL A 55 -7.96 3.08 -0.88
N ASN A 56 -9.03 3.26 -1.64
CA ASN A 56 -10.35 3.53 -1.07
C ASN A 56 -11.04 2.29 -0.48
N ASN A 57 -10.69 1.09 -0.92
CA ASN A 57 -11.28 -0.16 -0.45
C ASN A 57 -10.38 -0.93 0.55
N THR A 58 -9.18 -0.43 0.84
CA THR A 58 -8.31 -1.01 1.87
C THR A 58 -8.84 -0.70 3.27
N ASP A 59 -8.94 -1.73 4.12
CA ASP A 59 -9.22 -1.56 5.54
C ASP A 59 -7.94 -1.19 6.31
N TYR A 60 -7.68 0.12 6.44
CA TYR A 60 -6.51 0.62 7.16
C TYR A 60 -6.55 0.37 8.66
N VAL A 61 -7.72 0.13 9.24
CA VAL A 61 -7.83 -0.24 10.66
C VAL A 61 -7.28 -1.65 10.83
N ALA A 62 -7.71 -2.60 9.99
CA ALA A 62 -7.17 -3.96 9.98
C ALA A 62 -5.65 -3.98 9.70
N VAL A 63 -5.16 -3.11 8.82
CA VAL A 63 -3.71 -2.95 8.57
C VAL A 63 -2.96 -2.48 9.82
N LEU A 64 -3.50 -1.50 10.56
CA LEU A 64 -2.89 -1.01 11.81
C LEU A 64 -2.91 -2.08 12.91
N GLU A 65 -4.03 -2.78 13.06
CA GLU A 65 -4.17 -3.88 14.01
C GLU A 65 -3.17 -5.00 13.69
N THR A 66 -2.97 -5.31 12.42
CA THR A 66 -1.98 -6.28 11.94
C THR A 66 -0.55 -5.86 12.25
N GLN A 67 -0.21 -4.57 12.16
CA GLN A 67 1.11 -4.08 12.57
C GLN A 67 1.38 -4.30 14.07
N GLN A 68 0.33 -4.33 14.89
CA GLN A 68 0.44 -4.56 16.32
C GLN A 68 0.40 -6.05 16.68
N SER A 69 -0.43 -6.85 16.00
CA SER A 69 -0.65 -8.27 16.29
C SER A 69 0.32 -9.21 15.56
N GLY A 70 0.86 -8.80 14.41
CA GLY A 70 1.67 -9.62 13.52
C GLY A 70 0.87 -10.58 12.64
N ASP A 71 -0.47 -10.62 12.74
CA ASP A 71 -1.34 -11.48 11.94
C ASP A 71 -1.59 -10.89 10.55
N THR A 72 -0.70 -11.20 9.60
CA THR A 72 -0.74 -10.63 8.25
C THR A 72 -1.64 -11.38 7.28
N GLU A 73 -2.14 -12.57 7.63
CA GLU A 73 -2.85 -13.44 6.68
C GLU A 73 -4.15 -12.81 6.19
N LYS A 74 -4.94 -12.25 7.11
CA LYS A 74 -6.22 -11.59 6.78
C LYS A 74 -6.02 -10.37 5.90
N VAL A 75 -5.10 -9.48 6.27
CA VAL A 75 -4.82 -8.27 5.49
C VAL A 75 -4.29 -8.60 4.10
N GLN A 76 -3.52 -9.68 3.94
CA GLN A 76 -3.07 -10.14 2.63
C GLN A 76 -4.24 -10.65 1.78
N GLN A 77 -5.14 -11.45 2.37
CA GLN A 77 -6.34 -11.93 1.66
C GLN A 77 -7.24 -10.76 1.24
N ASP A 78 -7.48 -9.81 2.13
CA ASP A 78 -8.29 -8.61 1.84
C ASP A 78 -7.65 -7.76 0.73
N ALA A 79 -6.33 -7.56 0.78
CA ALA A 79 -5.61 -6.84 -0.26
C ALA A 79 -5.73 -7.54 -1.64
N LEU A 80 -5.71 -8.87 -1.68
CA LEU A 80 -5.91 -9.63 -2.92
C LEU A 80 -7.34 -9.49 -3.46
N ILE A 81 -8.35 -9.56 -2.60
CA ILE A 81 -9.76 -9.38 -2.97
C ILE A 81 -9.96 -7.99 -3.56
N VAL A 82 -9.50 -6.95 -2.84
CA VAL A 82 -9.58 -5.56 -3.27
C VAL A 82 -8.88 -5.35 -4.62
N ALA A 83 -7.65 -5.88 -4.78
CA ALA A 83 -6.92 -5.78 -6.04
C ALA A 83 -7.66 -6.44 -7.22
N GLN A 84 -8.27 -7.61 -7.00
CA GLN A 84 -9.05 -8.28 -8.04
C GLN A 84 -10.30 -7.48 -8.42
N GLU A 85 -11.03 -6.93 -7.44
CA GLU A 85 -12.21 -6.11 -7.70
C GLU A 85 -11.87 -4.81 -8.43
N CYS A 86 -10.82 -4.13 -7.98
CA CYS A 86 -10.36 -2.89 -8.59
C CYS A 86 -9.77 -3.10 -9.99
N GLY A 87 -9.07 -4.22 -10.22
CA GLY A 87 -8.60 -4.60 -11.55
C GLY A 87 -9.75 -4.82 -12.54
N LYS A 88 -10.83 -5.48 -12.12
CA LYS A 88 -12.04 -5.67 -12.95
C LYS A 88 -12.75 -4.35 -13.31
N LYS A 89 -12.72 -3.35 -12.42
CA LYS A 89 -13.37 -2.04 -12.63
C LYS A 89 -12.59 -1.11 -13.56
N ALA A 90 -11.32 -1.40 -13.82
CA ALA A 90 -10.44 -0.58 -14.63
C ALA A 90 -10.20 -1.11 -16.05
N MET A 91 -10.71 -2.30 -16.35
CA MET A 91 -10.85 -2.87 -17.71
C MET A 91 -12.16 -2.42 -18.34
#